data_AF-A0A6V8PUF1-F1
#
_entry.id   AF-A0A6V8PUF1-F1
#
_cell.length_a   1.000
_cell.length_b   1.000
_cell.length_c   1.000
_cell.angle_alpha   90.00
_cell.angle_beta   90.00
_cell.angle_gamma   90.00
#
_symmetry.space_group_name_H-M   'P 1'
#
loop_
_entity.id
_entity.type
_entity.pdbx_description
1 polymer ?
#
loop_
_entity_poly.entity_id
_entity_poly.type
_entity_poly.pdbx_seq_one_letter_code
_entity_poly.pdbx_strand_id
1 'polypeptide(L)'
;MDDPQVCPGCSSEELHQEDDGLDTWFSSALCPFSTLGWPDDPEDLRYFYPTDVPVTGHDIIFFWVSRMIMAVLYEVGDVRFHQVFINPLVSNIQGYKLSTSRGNVIDPLDVIGKCGTDALRFTISFLTTPGRDVLLGEERIEGMRNVIEGMAHVQRTGYVGRRNDNDKGFPGGVNLSMEKPLLLPKGIDFLFHFCRFILVRQFGHQNFPSPPYAVLSASHIRINFPAENSPSVREGMRGG
;
A
#
# COMPACT_ATOMS: atom_id res chain seq x y z
N MET A 1 -6.72 18.14 28.03
CA MET A 1 -6.70 17.59 29.40
C MET A 1 -5.83 18.52 30.21
N ASP A 2 -6.33 18.97 31.37
CA ASP A 2 -5.55 19.79 32.29
C ASP A 2 -4.71 18.88 33.21
N ASP A 3 -3.54 19.36 33.64
CA ASP A 3 -2.63 18.58 34.48
C ASP A 3 -3.25 18.32 35.86
N PRO A 4 -3.18 17.08 36.39
CA PRO A 4 -3.68 16.80 37.73
C PRO A 4 -2.88 17.59 38.77
N GLN A 5 -3.57 18.27 39.67
CA GLN A 5 -2.95 19.09 40.72
C GLN A 5 -2.71 18.31 42.03
N VAL A 6 -3.42 17.20 42.22
CA VAL A 6 -3.38 16.40 43.46
C VAL A 6 -3.43 14.92 43.12
N CYS A 7 -2.63 14.10 43.81
CA CYS A 7 -2.65 12.65 43.65
C CYS A 7 -3.99 12.06 44.14
N PRO A 8 -4.75 11.32 43.31
CA PRO A 8 -6.03 10.74 43.70
C PRO A 8 -5.92 9.61 44.73
N GLY A 9 -4.72 9.03 44.93
CA GLY A 9 -4.49 7.94 45.89
C GLY A 9 -4.02 8.40 47.27
N CYS A 10 -3.14 9.40 47.34
CA CYS A 10 -2.52 9.85 48.60
C CYS A 10 -2.74 11.33 48.93
N SER A 11 -3.47 12.08 48.08
CA SER A 11 -3.76 13.50 48.25
C SER A 11 -2.55 14.44 48.30
N SER A 12 -1.37 13.99 47.84
CA SER A 12 -0.17 14.83 47.73
C SER A 12 -0.28 15.81 46.56
N GLU A 13 0.18 17.04 46.77
CA GLU A 13 0.36 18.07 45.73
C GLU A 13 1.75 17.98 45.06
N GLU A 14 2.69 17.26 45.67
CA GLU A 14 4.02 16.99 45.11
C GLU A 14 3.92 15.91 44.01
N LEU A 15 3.43 16.33 42.84
CA LEU A 15 3.36 15.52 41.63
C LEU A 15 4.56 15.82 40.73
N HIS A 16 5.16 14.76 40.20
CA HIS A 16 6.21 14.84 39.19
C HIS A 16 5.75 14.13 37.93
N GLN A 17 5.83 14.81 36.79
CA GLN A 17 5.56 14.19 35.49
C GLN A 17 6.67 13.21 35.16
N GLU A 18 6.30 12.10 34.53
CA GLU A 18 7.28 11.12 34.06
C GLU A 18 8.07 11.68 32.87
N ASP A 19 9.39 11.52 32.90
CA ASP A 19 10.32 12.03 31.88
C ASP A 19 10.48 11.05 30.72
N ASP A 20 10.07 9.78 30.88
CA ASP A 20 10.15 8.76 29.85
C ASP A 20 9.23 9.03 28.66
N GLY A 21 9.81 8.92 27.45
CA GLY A 21 9.07 8.97 26.19
C GLY A 21 8.44 7.63 25.83
N LEU A 22 7.28 7.67 25.17
CA LEU A 22 6.68 6.46 24.61
C LEU A 22 7.47 5.94 23.41
N ASP A 23 7.51 4.61 23.27
CA ASP A 23 8.07 3.92 22.10
C ASP A 23 7.42 4.45 20.81
N THR A 24 8.20 4.74 19.78
CA THR A 24 7.69 5.19 18.47
C THR A 24 6.69 4.18 17.88
N TRP A 25 6.87 2.89 18.14
CA TRP A 25 5.93 1.84 17.73
C TRP A 25 4.58 1.91 18.45
N PHE A 26 4.52 2.51 19.65
CA PHE A 26 3.25 2.74 20.34
C PHE A 26 2.41 3.76 19.55
N SER A 27 2.96 4.93 19.25
CA SER A 27 2.25 5.96 18.50
C SER A 27 1.85 5.53 17.09
N SER A 28 2.73 4.82 16.36
CA SER A 28 2.44 4.36 15.00
C SER A 28 1.40 3.23 14.94
N ALA A 29 1.21 2.46 16.02
CA ALA A 29 0.16 1.46 16.11
C ALA A 29 -1.26 2.08 16.18
N LEU A 30 -1.37 3.33 16.66
CA LEU A 30 -2.65 4.05 16.74
C LEU A 30 -3.10 4.63 15.40
N CYS A 31 -2.19 4.69 14.41
CA CYS A 31 -2.38 5.33 13.11
C CYS A 31 -3.72 5.03 12.40
N PRO A 32 -4.26 3.80 12.41
CA PRO A 32 -5.51 3.49 11.72
C PRO A 32 -6.72 4.28 12.20
N PHE A 33 -6.71 4.75 13.45
CA PHE A 33 -7.87 5.42 14.05
C PHE A 33 -7.54 6.80 14.61
N SER A 34 -6.31 7.03 15.09
CA SER A 34 -5.89 8.34 15.62
C SER A 34 -5.89 9.44 14.55
N THR A 35 -5.78 9.08 13.27
CA THR A 35 -5.86 10.02 12.14
C THR A 35 -7.30 10.32 11.70
N LEU A 36 -8.27 9.58 12.23
CA LEU A 36 -9.68 9.62 11.83
C LEU A 36 -10.59 10.19 12.93
N GLY A 37 -10.07 11.17 13.68
CA GLY A 37 -10.83 11.89 14.70
C GLY A 37 -11.00 11.16 16.03
N TRP A 38 -10.47 9.94 16.19
CA TRP A 38 -10.42 9.30 17.51
C TRP A 38 -9.53 10.09 18.48
N PRO A 39 -9.93 10.29 19.76
CA PRO A 39 -11.14 9.73 20.41
C PRO A 39 -12.39 10.61 20.34
N ASP A 40 -12.28 11.85 19.85
CA ASP A 40 -13.28 12.91 20.08
C ASP A 40 -14.40 12.96 19.02
N ASP A 41 -14.09 12.71 17.74
CA ASP A 41 -15.03 12.79 16.61
C ASP A 41 -14.95 11.54 15.71
N PRO A 42 -15.82 10.53 15.92
CA PRO A 42 -15.72 9.25 15.22
C PRO A 42 -16.42 9.23 13.85
N GLU A 43 -16.85 10.35 13.27
CA GLU A 43 -17.52 10.34 11.95
C GLU A 43 -16.58 9.78 10.85
N ASP A 44 -15.37 10.34 10.77
CA ASP A 44 -14.34 9.89 9.82
C ASP A 44 -13.90 8.46 10.11
N LEU A 45 -13.77 8.10 11.39
CA LEU A 45 -13.49 6.72 11.79
C LEU A 45 -14.57 5.78 11.24
N ARG A 46 -15.86 6.11 11.38
CA ARG A 46 -16.92 5.22 10.88
C ARG A 46 -16.91 5.06 9.36
N TYR A 47 -16.55 6.11 8.62
CA TYR A 47 -16.59 6.12 7.16
C TYR A 47 -15.32 5.54 6.51
N PHE A 48 -14.12 5.91 6.98
CA PHE A 48 -12.83 5.56 6.36
C PHE A 48 -12.12 4.36 7.00
N TYR A 49 -12.44 4.02 8.25
CA TYR A 49 -11.81 2.90 8.95
C TYR A 49 -12.04 1.50 8.36
N PRO A 50 -13.09 1.22 7.56
CA PRO A 50 -13.14 0.03 6.71
C PRO A 50 -12.06 0.05 5.61
N THR A 51 -10.81 0.33 5.97
CA THR A 51 -9.66 0.28 5.07
C THR A 51 -9.47 -1.17 4.64
N ASP A 52 -9.52 -1.41 3.32
CA ASP A 52 -9.56 -2.77 2.79
C ASP A 52 -8.23 -3.53 2.99
N VAL A 53 -7.08 -2.84 2.85
CA VAL A 53 -5.76 -3.49 2.74
C VAL A 53 -4.59 -2.60 3.21
N PRO A 54 -4.05 -2.79 4.43
CA PRO A 54 -2.74 -2.26 4.78
C PRO A 54 -1.64 -2.87 3.89
N VAL A 55 -0.76 -2.00 3.37
CA VAL A 55 0.39 -2.35 2.53
C VAL A 55 1.67 -2.09 3.30
N THR A 56 2.51 -3.11 3.48
CA THR A 56 3.77 -2.96 4.24
C THR A 56 4.85 -3.94 3.76
N GLY A 57 6.10 -3.67 4.15
CA GLY A 57 7.20 -4.63 4.06
C GLY A 57 7.08 -5.74 5.12
N HIS A 58 7.71 -6.88 4.85
CA HIS A 58 7.69 -8.03 5.75
C HIS A 58 8.55 -7.85 7.02
N ASP A 59 9.42 -6.85 7.03
CA ASP A 59 10.36 -6.54 8.11
C ASP A 59 9.73 -5.89 9.34
N ILE A 60 8.58 -5.23 9.17
CA ILE A 60 7.87 -4.54 10.26
C ILE A 60 6.51 -5.15 10.62
N ILE A 61 6.19 -6.36 10.15
CA ILE A 61 4.91 -7.02 10.46
C ILE A 61 4.70 -7.13 11.97
N PHE A 62 5.70 -7.62 12.71
CA PHE A 62 5.59 -7.80 14.15
C PHE A 62 5.64 -6.48 14.92
N PHE A 63 6.42 -5.51 14.45
CA PHE A 63 6.58 -4.22 15.12
C PHE A 63 5.38 -3.29 14.90
N TRP A 64 4.78 -3.32 13.71
CA TRP A 64 3.73 -2.40 13.32
C TRP A 64 2.37 -3.09 13.18
N VAL A 65 2.21 -4.04 12.26
CA VAL A 65 0.90 -4.64 11.95
C VAL A 65 0.30 -5.37 13.16
N SER A 66 1.09 -6.17 13.87
CA SER A 66 0.60 -6.87 15.07
C SER A 66 0.17 -5.92 16.18
N ARG A 67 0.95 -4.85 16.43
CA ARG A 67 0.62 -3.85 17.45
C ARG A 67 -0.59 -3.01 17.05
N MET A 68 -0.72 -2.71 15.76
CA MET A 68 -1.88 -2.05 15.19
C MET A 68 -3.15 -2.86 15.42
N ILE A 69 -3.11 -4.18 15.21
CA ILE A 69 -4.23 -5.08 15.54
C ILE A 69 -4.54 -5.03 17.04
N MET A 70 -3.53 -5.10 17.91
CA MET A 70 -3.72 -5.05 19.37
C MET A 70 -4.35 -3.73 19.83
N ALA A 71 -3.82 -2.59 19.35
CA ALA A 71 -4.32 -1.26 19.71
C ALA A 71 -5.76 -1.05 19.25
N VAL A 72 -6.08 -1.47 18.03
CA VAL A 72 -7.45 -1.43 17.51
C VAL A 72 -8.39 -2.28 18.35
N LEU A 73 -8.00 -3.52 18.67
CA LEU A 73 -8.83 -4.41 19.49
C LEU A 73 -9.05 -3.84 20.89
N TYR A 74 -8.08 -3.11 21.44
CA TYR A 74 -8.17 -2.51 22.76
C TYR A 74 -9.03 -1.24 22.79
N GLU A 75 -8.80 -0.30 21.85
CA GLU A 75 -9.47 1.02 21.85
C GLU A 75 -10.80 1.04 21.08
N VAL A 76 -10.84 0.37 19.93
CA VAL A 76 -11.98 0.41 18.99
C VAL A 76 -12.84 -0.86 19.08
N GLY A 77 -12.23 -2.00 19.40
CA GLY A 77 -12.89 -3.29 19.58
C GLY A 77 -13.20 -4.06 18.29
N ASP A 78 -12.89 -3.52 17.10
CA ASP A 78 -13.19 -4.13 15.81
C ASP A 78 -12.06 -3.90 14.80
N VAL A 79 -11.53 -4.97 14.19
CA VAL A 79 -10.46 -4.92 13.18
C VAL A 79 -11.07 -5.08 11.80
N ARG A 80 -11.12 -3.98 11.02
CA ARG A 80 -11.82 -3.98 9.72
C ARG A 80 -10.96 -4.31 8.50
N PHE A 81 -9.63 -4.28 8.62
CA PHE A 81 -8.74 -4.78 7.58
C PHE A 81 -8.55 -6.29 7.71
N HIS A 82 -9.05 -7.05 6.75
CA HIS A 82 -9.01 -8.52 6.81
C HIS A 82 -7.82 -9.11 6.04
N GLN A 83 -7.11 -8.30 5.27
CA GLN A 83 -6.01 -8.72 4.42
C GLN A 83 -4.84 -7.74 4.54
N VAL A 84 -3.63 -8.25 4.71
CA VAL A 84 -2.40 -7.45 4.70
C VAL A 84 -1.63 -7.79 3.43
N PHE A 85 -1.34 -6.77 2.62
CA PHE A 85 -0.51 -6.94 1.44
C PHE A 85 0.96 -6.72 1.80
N ILE A 86 1.75 -7.79 1.65
CA ILE A 86 3.17 -7.78 1.97
C ILE A 86 3.97 -7.48 0.69
N ASN A 87 4.47 -6.26 0.60
CA ASN A 87 5.32 -5.83 -0.50
C ASN A 87 6.76 -6.36 -0.28
N PRO A 88 7.44 -6.88 -1.32
CA PRO A 88 8.86 -7.19 -1.23
C PRO A 88 9.71 -5.97 -0.89
N LEU A 89 10.87 -6.22 -0.27
CA LEU A 89 11.84 -5.16 -0.01
C LEU A 89 12.65 -4.86 -1.27
N VAL A 90 13.11 -3.62 -1.37
CA VAL A 90 14.04 -3.23 -2.43
C VAL A 90 15.46 -3.48 -1.94
N SER A 91 16.22 -4.19 -2.75
CA SER A 91 17.59 -4.59 -2.51
C SER A 91 18.47 -4.13 -3.66
N ASN A 92 19.76 -3.92 -3.40
CA ASN A 92 20.74 -3.62 -4.44
C ASN A 92 20.98 -4.83 -5.36
N ILE A 93 21.77 -4.66 -6.41
CA ILE A 93 22.11 -5.73 -7.36
C ILE A 93 22.80 -6.95 -6.72
N GLN A 94 23.45 -6.76 -5.56
CA GLN A 94 24.09 -7.82 -4.79
C GLN A 94 23.12 -8.53 -3.83
N GLY A 95 21.87 -8.09 -3.72
CA GLY A 95 20.85 -8.68 -2.86
C GLY A 95 20.83 -8.16 -1.42
N TYR A 96 21.57 -7.10 -1.10
CA TYR A 96 21.47 -6.44 0.19
C TYR A 96 20.32 -5.43 0.20
N LYS A 97 19.46 -5.51 1.22
CA LYS A 97 18.43 -4.51 1.52
C LYS A 97 19.01 -3.09 1.45
N LEU A 98 18.31 -2.20 0.77
CA LEU A 98 18.62 -0.78 0.78
C LEU A 98 18.36 -0.23 2.19
N SER A 99 19.38 0.34 2.84
CA SER A 99 19.21 1.00 4.13
C SER A 99 20.19 2.15 4.30
N THR A 100 19.71 3.25 4.89
CA THR A 100 20.54 4.44 5.18
C THR A 100 21.76 4.07 6.03
N SER A 101 21.58 3.17 7.01
CA SER A 101 22.66 2.67 7.86
C SER A 101 23.77 1.93 7.11
N ARG A 102 23.47 1.34 5.95
CA ARG A 102 24.45 0.61 5.12
C ARG A 102 25.05 1.47 4.01
N GLY A 103 24.58 2.71 3.85
CA GLY A 103 25.06 3.64 2.82
C GLY A 103 24.79 3.17 1.38
N ASN A 104 23.93 2.18 1.18
CA ASN A 104 23.62 1.60 -0.14
C ASN A 104 22.27 2.10 -0.70
N VAL A 105 21.78 3.25 -0.24
CA VAL A 105 20.49 3.82 -0.65
C VAL A 105 20.61 4.41 -2.06
N ILE A 106 19.61 4.13 -2.89
CA ILE A 106 19.41 4.82 -4.16
C ILE A 106 18.40 5.93 -3.89
N ASP A 107 18.78 7.18 -4.10
CA ASP A 107 17.85 8.31 -3.96
C ASP A 107 16.80 8.27 -5.08
N PRO A 108 15.50 8.13 -4.76
CA PRO A 108 14.46 8.12 -5.78
C PRO A 108 14.40 9.42 -6.59
N LEU A 109 14.74 10.57 -6.02
CA LEU A 109 14.70 11.86 -6.72
C LEU A 109 15.78 11.95 -7.80
N ASP A 110 16.98 11.45 -7.51
CA ASP A 110 18.07 11.38 -8.49
C ASP A 110 17.69 10.48 -9.68
N VAL A 111 17.09 9.32 -9.39
CA VAL A 111 16.61 8.40 -10.42
C VAL A 111 15.48 9.02 -11.23
N ILE A 112 14.54 9.73 -10.60
CA ILE A 112 13.47 10.45 -11.29
C ILE A 112 14.05 11.52 -12.21
N GLY A 113 15.06 12.28 -11.75
CA GLY A 113 15.73 13.28 -12.57
C GLY A 113 16.43 12.69 -13.80
N LYS A 114 17.00 11.48 -13.67
CA LYS A 114 17.68 10.79 -14.78
C LYS A 114 16.73 10.07 -15.73
N CYS A 115 15.77 9.31 -15.21
CA CYS A 115 14.98 8.33 -15.96
C CYS A 115 13.49 8.66 -16.07
N GLY A 116 12.98 9.59 -15.26
CA GLY A 116 11.56 9.92 -15.16
C GLY A 116 10.81 9.04 -14.15
N THR A 117 9.71 9.58 -13.63
CA THR A 117 8.88 8.95 -12.60
C THR A 117 8.24 7.64 -13.07
N ASP A 118 7.76 7.61 -14.32
CA ASP A 118 7.09 6.42 -14.86
C ASP A 118 8.06 5.25 -15.04
N ALA A 119 9.31 5.54 -15.43
CA ALA A 119 10.34 4.51 -15.54
C ALA A 119 10.63 3.85 -14.20
N LEU A 120 10.76 4.64 -13.13
CA LEU A 120 10.96 4.12 -11.77
C LEU A 120 9.76 3.28 -11.30
N ARG A 121 8.54 3.83 -11.40
CA ARG A 121 7.32 3.15 -10.93
C ARG A 121 7.09 1.85 -11.69
N PHE A 122 7.19 1.89 -13.01
CA PHE A 122 6.97 0.71 -13.84
C PHE A 122 8.05 -0.35 -13.61
N THR A 123 9.32 0.06 -13.42
CA THR A 123 10.39 -0.88 -13.08
C THR A 123 10.11 -1.60 -11.77
N ILE A 124 9.75 -0.88 -10.71
CA ILE A 124 9.43 -1.50 -9.41
C ILE A 124 8.23 -2.43 -9.55
N SER A 125 7.12 -1.96 -10.14
CA SER A 125 5.92 -2.79 -10.32
C SER A 125 6.14 -4.02 -11.20
N PHE A 126 7.02 -3.93 -12.20
CA PHE A 126 7.38 -5.04 -13.08
C PHE A 126 8.27 -6.07 -12.39
N LEU A 127 9.18 -5.62 -11.52
CA LEU A 127 10.09 -6.49 -10.79
C LEU A 127 9.49 -7.07 -9.51
N THR A 128 8.46 -6.44 -8.95
CA THR A 128 7.70 -6.97 -7.81
C THR A 128 7.15 -8.34 -8.18
N THR A 129 7.65 -9.37 -7.52
CA THR A 129 7.16 -10.75 -7.63
C THR A 129 6.85 -11.25 -6.21
N PRO A 130 5.71 -11.91 -5.97
CA PRO A 130 5.40 -12.42 -4.64
C PRO A 130 6.50 -13.34 -4.11
N GLY A 131 6.94 -13.09 -2.88
CA GLY A 131 7.92 -13.94 -2.20
C GLY A 131 9.40 -13.67 -2.52
N ARG A 132 9.73 -12.66 -3.34
CA ARG A 132 11.12 -12.29 -3.63
C ARG A 132 11.34 -10.78 -3.57
N ASP A 133 12.43 -10.37 -2.93
CA ASP A 133 12.90 -8.99 -2.94
C ASP A 133 13.22 -8.47 -4.34
N VAL A 134 12.96 -7.17 -4.55
CA VAL A 134 13.21 -6.47 -5.80
C VAL A 134 14.69 -6.10 -5.88
N LEU A 135 15.41 -6.71 -6.82
CA LEU A 135 16.80 -6.34 -7.13
C LEU A 135 16.81 -5.13 -8.06
N LEU A 136 17.02 -3.95 -7.48
CA LEU A 136 17.02 -2.68 -8.22
C LEU A 136 18.45 -2.31 -8.64
N GLY A 137 18.63 -2.07 -9.93
CA GLY A 137 19.84 -1.50 -10.52
C GLY A 137 19.47 -0.45 -11.55
N GLU A 138 20.29 0.60 -11.67
CA GLU A 138 20.03 1.74 -12.57
C GLU A 138 19.82 1.26 -14.02
N GLU A 139 20.59 0.29 -14.50
CA GLU A 139 20.46 -0.31 -15.84
C GLU A 139 19.03 -0.83 -16.13
N ARG A 140 18.36 -1.43 -15.14
CA ARG A 140 16.97 -1.92 -15.34
C ARG A 140 15.99 -0.78 -15.51
N ILE A 141 16.23 0.33 -14.82
CA ILE A 141 15.38 1.53 -14.88
C ILE A 141 15.57 2.24 -16.22
N GLU A 142 16.82 2.35 -16.68
CA GLU A 142 17.16 2.88 -18.01
C GLU A 142 16.56 2.02 -19.13
N GLY A 143 16.64 0.69 -19.01
CA GLY A 143 16.00 -0.23 -19.94
C GLY A 143 14.48 0.00 -20.01
N MET A 144 13.83 0.22 -18.87
CA MET A 144 12.39 0.46 -18.82
C MET A 144 11.99 1.84 -19.35
N ARG A 145 12.83 2.85 -19.16
CA ARG A 145 12.66 4.17 -19.79
C ARG A 145 12.53 4.04 -21.31
N ASN A 146 13.40 3.25 -21.94
CA ASN A 146 13.35 3.04 -23.40
C ASN A 146 12.03 2.42 -23.85
N VAL A 147 11.46 1.50 -23.07
CA VAL A 147 10.15 0.90 -23.34
C VAL A 147 9.04 1.96 -23.28
N ILE A 148 9.05 2.79 -22.23
CA ILE A 148 8.06 3.87 -22.05
C ILE A 148 8.17 4.91 -23.15
N GLU A 149 9.39 5.30 -23.55
CA GLU A 149 9.63 6.20 -24.67
C GLU A 149 9.12 5.59 -25.98
N GLY A 150 9.30 4.28 -26.19
CA GLY A 150 8.72 3.55 -27.32
C GLY A 150 7.19 3.61 -27.33
N MET A 151 6.55 3.39 -26.19
CA MET A 151 5.08 3.52 -26.06
C MET A 151 4.60 4.94 -26.36
N ALA A 152 5.30 5.96 -25.85
CA ALA A 152 4.99 7.36 -26.10
C ALA A 152 5.10 7.70 -27.60
N HIS A 153 6.09 7.15 -28.31
CA HIS A 153 6.21 7.32 -29.76
C HIS A 153 5.02 6.71 -30.51
N VAL A 154 4.58 5.50 -30.16
CA VAL A 154 3.41 4.85 -30.78
C VAL A 154 2.12 5.65 -30.52
N GLN A 155 1.93 6.16 -29.31
CA GLN A 155 0.78 7.00 -28.98
C GLN A 155 0.81 8.32 -29.76
N ARG A 156 1.99 8.96 -29.88
CA ARG A 156 2.16 10.20 -30.61
C ARG A 156 1.86 10.04 -32.10
N THR A 157 2.30 8.95 -32.75
CA THR A 157 1.98 8.72 -34.17
C THR A 157 0.48 8.51 -34.38
N GLY A 158 -0.19 7.78 -33.48
CA GLY A 158 -1.65 7.64 -33.50
C GLY A 158 -2.40 8.96 -33.29
N TYR A 159 -1.88 9.85 -32.43
CA TYR A 159 -2.46 11.17 -32.18
C TYR A 159 -2.24 12.14 -33.35
N VAL A 160 -1.03 12.20 -33.90
CA VAL A 160 -0.71 13.03 -35.08
C VAL A 160 -1.52 12.57 -36.30
N GLY A 161 -1.72 11.26 -36.45
CA GLY A 161 -2.60 10.70 -37.50
C GLY A 161 -4.07 11.14 -37.40
N ARG A 162 -4.57 11.45 -36.19
CA ARG A 162 -5.92 11.98 -35.94
C ARG A 162 -6.01 13.51 -36.01
N ARG A 163 -4.89 14.23 -35.90
CA ARG A 163 -4.90 15.70 -35.89
C ARG A 163 -5.17 16.32 -37.27
N ASN A 164 -5.17 15.50 -38.34
CA ASN A 164 -5.57 15.94 -39.67
C ASN A 164 -7.09 15.92 -39.88
N ASP A 165 -7.86 15.56 -38.84
CA ASP A 165 -9.31 15.47 -38.87
C ASP A 165 -9.86 16.82 -38.40
N ASN A 166 -10.08 17.74 -39.34
CA ASN A 166 -10.68 19.05 -39.07
C ASN A 166 -12.00 18.87 -38.28
N ASP A 167 -12.11 19.58 -37.15
CA ASP A 167 -13.20 19.63 -36.13
C ASP A 167 -14.63 19.86 -36.65
N LYS A 168 -15.14 19.04 -37.59
CA LYS A 168 -16.53 19.05 -38.02
C LYS A 168 -17.02 17.62 -38.24
N GLY A 169 -17.41 16.99 -37.13
CA GLY A 169 -18.13 15.71 -37.10
C GLY A 169 -17.47 14.70 -36.17
N PHE A 170 -18.28 13.89 -35.50
CA PHE A 170 -17.80 12.63 -34.93
C PHE A 170 -16.98 11.93 -36.02
N PRO A 171 -15.74 11.50 -35.74
CA PRO A 171 -14.82 11.10 -36.79
C PRO A 171 -15.47 9.95 -37.57
N GLY A 172 -15.83 10.25 -38.83
CA GLY A 172 -16.24 9.25 -39.80
C GLY A 172 -15.17 8.16 -39.74
N GLY A 173 -15.60 6.97 -39.32
CA GLY A 173 -14.74 5.90 -38.88
C GLY A 173 -13.51 5.81 -39.77
N VAL A 174 -12.33 5.92 -39.16
CA VAL A 174 -11.06 5.83 -39.86
C VAL A 174 -11.14 4.62 -40.78
N ASN A 175 -11.20 4.89 -42.09
CA ASN A 175 -11.19 3.87 -43.12
C ASN A 175 -9.74 3.36 -43.23
N LEU A 176 -9.26 2.75 -42.14
CA LEU A 176 -8.06 1.96 -42.18
C LEU A 176 -8.45 0.74 -43.01
N SER A 177 -8.01 0.74 -44.26
CA SER A 177 -7.72 -0.48 -45.00
C SER A 177 -6.61 -1.21 -44.24
N MET A 178 -6.97 -1.83 -43.12
CA MET A 178 -6.08 -2.60 -42.26
C MET A 178 -6.50 -4.06 -42.37
N GLU A 179 -5.52 -4.93 -42.22
CA GLU A 179 -5.66 -6.28 -41.66
C GLU A 179 -6.15 -6.20 -40.19
N LYS A 180 -7.26 -5.49 -39.97
CA LYS A 180 -7.81 -5.02 -38.70
C LYS A 180 -8.50 -6.06 -37.81
N PRO A 181 -9.02 -7.21 -38.29
CA PRO A 181 -9.70 -8.13 -37.40
C PRO A 181 -8.75 -8.95 -36.51
N LEU A 182 -7.43 -8.90 -36.71
CA LEU A 182 -6.49 -9.77 -36.00
C LEU A 182 -6.07 -9.26 -34.60
N LEU A 183 -6.08 -7.94 -34.38
CA LEU A 183 -5.62 -7.34 -33.12
C LEU A 183 -6.72 -7.20 -32.06
N LEU A 184 -7.97 -7.02 -32.48
CA LEU A 184 -9.10 -6.83 -31.55
C LEU A 184 -9.31 -8.05 -30.63
N PRO A 185 -9.31 -9.30 -31.13
CA PRO A 185 -9.43 -10.48 -30.28
C PRO A 185 -8.26 -10.59 -29.29
N LYS A 186 -7.03 -10.36 -29.76
CA LYS A 186 -5.83 -10.36 -28.90
C LYS A 186 -5.85 -9.26 -27.85
N GLY A 187 -6.41 -8.09 -28.16
CA GLY A 187 -6.57 -6.98 -27.23
C GLY A 187 -7.58 -7.28 -26.12
N ILE A 188 -8.67 -7.98 -26.44
CA ILE A 188 -9.67 -8.42 -25.46
C ILE A 188 -9.06 -9.46 -24.50
N ASP A 189 -8.34 -10.45 -25.04
CA ASP A 189 -7.63 -11.44 -24.22
C ASP A 189 -6.62 -10.78 -23.28
N PHE A 190 -5.86 -9.80 -23.78
CA PHE A 190 -4.92 -9.03 -22.97
C PHE A 190 -5.64 -8.26 -21.85
N LEU A 191 -6.76 -7.59 -22.15
CA LEU A 191 -7.53 -6.85 -21.15
C LEU A 191 -8.06 -7.78 -20.05
N PHE A 192 -8.60 -8.95 -20.41
CA PHE A 192 -9.05 -9.93 -19.42
C PHE A 192 -7.91 -10.43 -18.54
N HIS A 193 -6.74 -10.72 -19.12
CA HIS A 193 -5.56 -11.10 -18.35
C HIS A 193 -5.08 -9.96 -17.43
N PHE A 194 -5.09 -8.72 -17.91
CA PHE A 194 -4.69 -7.55 -17.12
C PHE A 194 -5.67 -7.27 -15.97
N CYS A 195 -6.97 -7.32 -16.21
CA CYS A 195 -7.99 -7.21 -15.16
C CYS A 195 -7.85 -8.34 -14.14
N ARG A 196 -7.61 -9.58 -14.59
CA ARG A 196 -7.34 -10.71 -13.68
C ARG A 196 -6.09 -10.47 -12.83
N PHE A 197 -5.03 -9.94 -13.42
CA PHE A 197 -3.79 -9.61 -12.72
C PHE A 197 -4.00 -8.56 -11.60
N ILE A 198 -4.78 -7.51 -11.89
CA ILE A 198 -5.18 -6.49 -10.90
C ILE A 198 -6.07 -7.10 -9.81
N LEU A 199 -7.09 -7.86 -10.19
CA LEU A 199 -8.08 -8.44 -9.27
C LEU A 199 -7.46 -9.51 -8.35
N VAL A 200 -6.52 -10.29 -8.87
CA VAL A 200 -5.81 -11.34 -8.11
C VAL A 200 -4.63 -10.73 -7.31
N ARG A 201 -4.36 -9.42 -7.47
CA ARG A 201 -3.27 -8.68 -6.80
C ARG A 201 -1.90 -9.32 -7.02
N GLN A 202 -1.72 -10.00 -8.15
CA GLN A 202 -0.49 -10.69 -8.50
C GLN A 202 0.31 -9.82 -9.46
N PHE A 203 1.11 -8.89 -8.94
CA PHE A 203 2.10 -8.21 -9.75
C PHE A 203 3.26 -9.20 -10.02
N GLY A 204 3.57 -9.53 -11.28
CA GLY A 204 4.84 -10.16 -11.68
C GLY A 204 4.85 -11.66 -12.10
N HIS A 205 3.73 -12.37 -12.24
CA HIS A 205 3.76 -13.80 -12.61
C HIS A 205 3.51 -14.06 -14.12
N GLN A 206 4.43 -14.74 -14.80
CA GLN A 206 4.35 -15.06 -16.24
C GLN A 206 3.82 -16.47 -16.59
N ASN A 207 3.46 -17.33 -15.63
CA ASN A 207 2.90 -18.68 -15.95
C ASN A 207 1.92 -19.21 -14.88
N PHE A 208 0.78 -19.80 -15.30
CA PHE A 208 -0.23 -20.54 -14.49
C PHE A 208 0.24 -21.99 -14.16
N PRO A 209 -0.30 -22.77 -13.17
CA PRO A 209 -1.62 -22.71 -12.49
C PRO A 209 -1.62 -22.81 -10.94
N SER A 210 -2.48 -22.03 -10.25
CA SER A 210 -2.87 -22.12 -8.80
C SER A 210 -1.76 -21.91 -7.73
N PRO A 211 -2.09 -21.49 -6.49
CA PRO A 211 -1.52 -20.27 -5.90
C PRO A 211 -0.32 -20.47 -4.98
N PRO A 212 0.49 -19.40 -4.79
CA PRO A 212 1.00 -19.09 -3.46
C PRO A 212 0.58 -17.65 -3.11
N TYR A 213 -0.43 -17.52 -2.25
CA TYR A 213 -0.84 -16.21 -1.73
C TYR A 213 0.24 -15.71 -0.76
N ALA A 214 0.85 -14.56 -1.03
CA ALA A 214 1.54 -13.75 -0.02
C ALA A 214 0.57 -12.69 0.56
N VAL A 215 -0.68 -13.10 0.80
CA VAL A 215 -1.68 -12.28 1.49
C VAL A 215 -1.91 -12.95 2.84
N LEU A 216 -1.40 -12.33 3.90
CA LEU A 216 -1.75 -12.76 5.25
C LEU A 216 -3.17 -12.27 5.52
N SER A 217 -4.10 -13.22 5.63
CA SER A 217 -5.45 -12.93 6.09
C SER A 217 -5.39 -12.67 7.59
N ALA A 218 -5.84 -11.49 8.02
CA ALA A 218 -5.84 -11.09 9.44
C ALA A 218 -6.65 -12.09 10.29
N SER A 219 -7.65 -12.75 9.71
CA SER A 219 -8.42 -13.84 10.35
C SER A 219 -7.59 -15.08 10.74
N HIS A 220 -6.39 -15.27 10.18
CA HIS A 220 -5.50 -16.38 10.52
C HIS A 220 -4.48 -16.02 11.63
N ILE A 221 -4.39 -14.74 12.01
CA ILE A 221 -3.57 -14.29 13.14
C ILE A 221 -4.41 -14.49 14.42
N ARG A 222 -4.32 -15.69 15.00
CA ARG A 222 -4.91 -15.96 16.34
C ARG A 222 -3.99 -15.41 17.41
N ILE A 223 -4.28 -14.23 17.92
CA ILE A 223 -3.67 -13.72 19.16
C ILE A 223 -4.45 -14.32 20.32
N ASN A 224 -3.91 -15.38 20.93
CA ASN A 224 -4.49 -15.95 22.15
C ASN A 224 -4.13 -15.03 23.32
N PHE A 225 -5.07 -14.19 23.74
CA PHE A 225 -4.96 -13.51 25.02
C PHE A 225 -5.27 -14.50 26.14
N PRO A 226 -4.44 -14.61 27.21
CA PRO A 226 -4.82 -15.35 28.40
C PRO A 226 -6.08 -14.71 28.99
N ALA A 227 -7.13 -15.51 29.15
CA ALA A 227 -8.44 -15.08 29.57
C ALA A 227 -8.48 -14.78 31.07
N GLU A 228 -7.86 -13.69 31.51
CA GLU A 228 -8.11 -13.13 32.85
C GLU A 228 -8.17 -11.60 32.76
N ASN A 229 -9.35 -11.06 33.08
CA ASN A 229 -9.69 -9.64 33.29
C ASN A 229 -9.83 -8.74 32.04
N SER A 230 -10.83 -9.02 31.19
CA SER A 230 -11.49 -7.94 30.44
C SER A 230 -12.53 -7.26 31.36
N PRO A 231 -12.44 -5.95 31.63
CA PRO A 231 -13.57 -5.22 32.20
C PRO A 231 -14.69 -5.29 31.17
N SER A 232 -15.83 -5.83 31.61
CA SER A 232 -17.08 -5.76 30.85
C SER A 232 -17.31 -4.33 30.38
N VAL A 233 -17.37 -4.12 29.06
CA VAL A 233 -17.98 -2.95 28.44
C VAL A 233 -19.44 -2.92 28.92
N ARG A 234 -19.64 -2.26 30.06
CA ARG A 234 -20.95 -1.95 30.61
C ARG A 234 -21.49 -0.77 29.80
N GLU A 235 -22.60 -1.05 29.11
CA GLU A 235 -23.74 -0.15 28.94
C GLU A 235 -23.42 1.32 28.61
N GLY A 236 -23.24 1.60 27.32
CA GLY A 236 -23.30 2.98 26.77
C GLY A 236 -24.00 3.12 25.42
N MET A 237 -24.36 2.03 24.74
CA MET A 237 -25.07 2.06 23.45
C MET A 237 -26.48 1.48 23.54
N ARG A 238 -27.27 1.93 24.53
CA ARG A 238 -28.74 1.83 24.50
C ARG A 238 -29.36 3.12 25.05
N GLY A 239 -30.19 3.76 24.21
CA GLY A 239 -30.96 4.97 24.50
C GLY A 239 -30.44 6.14 23.64
N GLY A 240 -31.22 6.77 22.75
CA GLY A 240 -32.64 7.08 22.89
C GLY A 240 -32.77 8.41 23.62
#